data_AF-A0A8T2JJV0-F1
#
_entry.id   AF-A0A8T2JJV0-F1
#
_cell.length_a   1.000
_cell.length_b   1.000
_cell.length_c   1.000
_cell.angle_alpha   90.00
_cell.angle_beta   90.00
_cell.angle_gamma   90.00
#
_symmetry.space_group_name_H-M   'P 1'
#
loop_
_entity.id
_entity.type
_entity.pdbx_description
1 polymer ?
#
loop_
_entity_poly.entity_id
_entity_poly.type
_entity_poly.pdbx_seq_one_letter_code
_entity_poly.pdbx_strand_id
1 'polypeptide(L)'
;MSWFLDAIPPAYNNPYFRLVRFDVSAMEKNASNLVKAEFRVFRLLNPKARVLEQRIELYQILKSKDLTSPTQRYIDSKVVKTRAEGEWLSFDVTEAVNDWLHHKDRNLGFKISLHCPCCTFIPSNNYIIPNKSEELEARFAGIDDTFVYTGDPKMKNSRKKHSGRTPHLLLMLLPSYRLESQQTSRRKKRALDAAYCFRNVQDNCCLRPLYIDFKKDLGWKWIHEPKGYNANFCAGACPYLWSSDTQHSRVLSLYTTINPEASASPCCVSQDLDSLTILYYIGNKPKIEQLSNMIVKSCKCS
;
A
#
# COMPACT_ATOMS: atom_id res chain seq x y z
N MET A 1 7.13 -8.21 -15.31
CA MET A 1 7.01 -7.50 -16.60
C MET A 1 6.06 -6.35 -16.34
N SER A 2 6.55 -5.11 -16.41
CA SER A 2 5.76 -3.92 -16.11
C SER A 2 5.15 -3.40 -17.41
N TRP A 3 3.83 -3.29 -17.45
CA TRP A 3 3.08 -2.77 -18.58
C TRP A 3 2.57 -1.37 -18.25
N PHE A 4 2.68 -0.46 -19.22
CA PHE A 4 2.19 0.91 -19.13
C PHE A 4 0.96 1.03 -20.02
N LEU A 5 -0.14 1.52 -19.44
CA LEU A 5 -1.35 1.88 -20.20
C LEU A 5 -1.51 3.39 -20.12
N ASP A 6 -1.49 4.06 -21.27
CA ASP A 6 -1.68 5.51 -21.36
C ASP A 6 -3.16 5.89 -21.22
N ALA A 7 -3.40 7.08 -20.68
CA ALA A 7 -4.73 7.63 -20.55
C ALA A 7 -5.33 8.06 -21.90
N ILE A 8 -6.64 7.83 -22.07
CA ILE A 8 -7.45 8.40 -23.16
C ILE A 8 -7.73 9.89 -22.84
N PRO A 9 -7.49 10.83 -23.77
CA PRO A 9 -7.71 12.25 -23.54
C PRO A 9 -9.19 12.55 -23.18
N PRO A 10 -9.48 13.39 -22.17
CA PRO A 10 -10.85 13.71 -21.79
C PRO A 10 -11.56 14.61 -22.84
N ALA A 11 -12.85 14.36 -23.06
CA ALA A 11 -13.69 15.07 -24.05
C ALA A 11 -14.28 16.41 -23.55
N TYR A 12 -14.22 16.70 -22.24
CA TYR A 12 -14.76 17.92 -21.64
C TYR A 12 -13.93 18.32 -20.42
N ASN A 13 -13.48 19.58 -20.35
CA ASN A 13 -12.70 20.07 -19.21
C ASN A 13 -13.64 20.79 -18.22
N ASN A 14 -13.86 20.20 -17.04
CA ASN A 14 -14.67 20.79 -15.99
C ASN A 14 -13.74 21.54 -15.01
N PRO A 15 -14.01 22.79 -14.60
CA PRO A 15 -13.13 23.53 -13.70
C PRO A 15 -12.94 22.87 -12.32
N TYR A 16 -13.85 21.99 -11.91
CA TYR A 16 -13.87 21.36 -10.59
C TYR A 16 -13.27 19.95 -10.54
N PHE A 17 -13.13 19.28 -11.69
CA PHE A 17 -12.61 17.91 -11.72
C PHE A 17 -11.93 17.55 -13.05
N ARG A 18 -11.15 16.47 -13.02
CA ARG A 18 -10.57 15.81 -14.19
C ARG A 18 -11.01 14.36 -14.26
N LEU A 19 -11.28 13.90 -15.47
CA LEU A 19 -11.61 12.51 -15.75
C LEU A 19 -10.45 11.87 -16.52
N VAL A 20 -10.09 10.65 -16.14
CA VAL A 20 -9.02 9.89 -16.77
C VAL A 20 -9.54 8.48 -17.05
N ARG A 21 -9.42 8.02 -18.29
CA ARG A 21 -9.84 6.67 -18.70
C ARG A 21 -8.65 5.91 -19.25
N PHE A 22 -8.65 4.60 -19.03
CA PHE A 22 -7.60 3.69 -19.49
C PHE A 22 -8.23 2.54 -20.24
N ASP A 23 -7.61 2.13 -21.35
CA ASP A 23 -7.97 0.88 -22.02
C ASP A 23 -7.18 -0.28 -21.39
N VAL A 24 -7.87 -1.17 -20.68
CA VAL A 24 -7.27 -2.35 -20.04
C VAL A 24 -7.50 -3.64 -20.83
N SER A 25 -8.10 -3.56 -22.03
CA SER A 25 -8.54 -4.73 -22.80
C SER A 25 -7.40 -5.72 -23.10
N ALA A 26 -6.18 -5.21 -23.33
CA ALA A 26 -5.01 -6.03 -23.60
C ALA A 26 -4.59 -6.92 -22.41
N MET A 27 -4.99 -6.58 -21.19
CA MET A 27 -4.54 -7.21 -19.94
C MET A 27 -5.59 -8.15 -19.32
N GLU A 28 -6.78 -8.27 -19.91
CA GLU A 28 -7.90 -9.10 -19.42
C GLU A 28 -7.47 -10.56 -19.19
N LYS A 29 -6.67 -11.13 -20.10
CA LYS A 29 -6.18 -12.52 -20.01
C LYS A 29 -5.26 -12.76 -18.81
N ASN A 30 -4.68 -11.70 -18.24
CA ASN A 30 -3.76 -11.75 -17.10
C ASN A 30 -4.41 -11.24 -15.80
N ALA A 31 -5.74 -11.12 -15.74
CA ALA A 31 -6.46 -10.59 -14.57
C ALA A 31 -6.08 -11.31 -13.25
N SER A 32 -5.99 -12.64 -13.28
CA SER A 32 -5.59 -13.47 -12.13
C SER A 32 -4.16 -13.23 -11.64
N ASN A 33 -3.34 -12.58 -12.46
CA ASN A 33 -1.92 -12.40 -12.19
C ASN A 33 -1.63 -11.03 -11.54
N LEU A 34 -2.64 -10.16 -11.42
CA LEU A 34 -2.49 -8.84 -10.85
C LEU A 34 -2.18 -8.90 -9.36
N VAL A 35 -1.02 -8.37 -8.97
CA VAL A 35 -0.61 -8.23 -7.56
C VAL A 35 -0.91 -6.84 -7.05
N LYS A 36 -0.61 -5.83 -7.87
CA LYS A 36 -0.74 -4.41 -7.50
C LYS A 36 -0.91 -3.56 -8.77
N ALA A 37 -1.72 -2.52 -8.68
CA ALA A 37 -1.84 -1.49 -9.71
C ALA A 37 -1.64 -0.10 -9.09
N GLU A 38 -0.79 0.71 -9.72
CA GLU A 38 -0.58 2.10 -9.33
C GLU A 38 -0.98 3.03 -10.47
N PHE A 39 -1.84 4.01 -10.19
CA PHE A 39 -2.12 5.11 -11.09
C PHE A 39 -1.11 6.23 -10.85
N ARG A 40 -0.38 6.63 -11.90
CA ARG A 40 0.62 7.69 -11.85
C ARG A 40 0.22 8.87 -12.71
N VAL A 41 0.30 10.06 -12.14
CA VAL A 41 0.00 11.32 -12.83
C VAL A 41 1.03 12.38 -12.44
N PHE A 42 1.49 13.17 -13.41
CA PHE A 42 2.47 14.22 -13.17
C PHE A 42 1.79 15.57 -12.97
N ARG A 43 1.93 16.14 -11.76
CA ARG A 43 1.45 17.49 -11.46
C ARG A 43 2.37 18.52 -12.11
N LEU A 44 1.78 19.51 -12.76
CA LEU A 44 2.45 20.66 -13.36
C LEU A 44 2.47 21.85 -12.39
N LEU A 45 3.48 22.69 -12.56
CA LEU A 45 3.50 24.02 -11.95
C LEU A 45 2.36 24.87 -12.54
N ASN A 46 1.54 25.46 -11.68
CA ASN A 46 0.53 26.45 -12.08
C ASN A 46 0.86 27.83 -11.49
N PRO A 47 1.51 28.73 -12.25
CA PRO A 47 1.83 30.09 -11.78
C PRO A 47 0.59 30.94 -11.50
N LYS A 48 -0.56 30.59 -12.09
CA LYS A 48 -1.83 31.32 -11.95
C LYS A 48 -2.68 30.83 -10.77
N ALA A 49 -2.23 29.83 -10.03
CA ALA A 49 -2.96 29.29 -8.88
C ALA A 49 -3.10 30.36 -7.78
N ARG A 50 -4.29 30.52 -7.20
CA ARG A 50 -4.59 31.44 -6.10
C ARG A 50 -4.25 30.81 -4.75
N VAL A 51 -4.45 29.51 -4.61
CA VAL A 51 -4.20 28.76 -3.38
C VAL A 51 -2.81 28.12 -3.46
N LEU A 52 -2.06 28.07 -2.35
CA LEU A 52 -0.71 27.46 -2.32
C LEU A 52 -0.75 25.93 -2.31
N GLU A 53 -1.76 25.35 -1.66
CA GLU A 53 -1.93 23.91 -1.48
C GLU A 53 -3.40 23.52 -1.68
N GLN A 54 -3.65 22.35 -2.25
CA GLN A 54 -4.99 21.80 -2.42
C GLN A 54 -5.00 20.31 -2.06
N ARG A 55 -6.04 19.85 -1.35
CA ARG A 55 -6.26 18.42 -1.11
C ARG A 55 -7.08 17.84 -2.26
N ILE A 56 -6.41 17.11 -3.15
CA ILE A 56 -7.06 16.36 -4.22
C ILE A 56 -7.52 14.99 -3.71
N GLU A 57 -8.58 14.47 -4.31
CA GLU A 57 -9.17 13.18 -4.03
C GLU A 57 -9.37 12.42 -5.34
N LEU A 58 -9.11 11.11 -5.29
CA LEU A 58 -9.27 10.19 -6.40
C LEU A 58 -10.48 9.30 -6.16
N TYR A 59 -11.33 9.20 -7.18
CA TYR A 59 -12.54 8.39 -7.17
C TYR A 59 -12.57 7.43 -8.37
N GLN A 60 -13.05 6.21 -8.14
CA GLN A 60 -13.50 5.30 -9.21
C GLN A 60 -14.92 5.68 -9.62
N ILE A 61 -15.17 5.80 -10.92
CA ILE A 61 -16.51 6.10 -11.44
C ILE A 61 -17.29 4.78 -11.56
N LEU A 62 -18.50 4.76 -11.03
CA LEU A 62 -19.38 3.60 -11.04
C LEU A 62 -20.56 3.80 -11.99
N LYS A 63 -21.02 2.71 -12.60
CA LYS A 63 -22.23 2.73 -13.42
C LYS A 63 -23.44 2.85 -12.50
N SER A 64 -24.20 3.93 -12.64
CA SER A 64 -25.44 4.11 -11.88
C SER A 64 -26.44 3.03 -12.29
N LYS A 65 -26.94 2.25 -11.31
CA LYS A 65 -28.02 1.28 -11.52
C LYS A 65 -29.38 1.92 -11.25
N ASP A 66 -29.46 2.77 -10.22
CA ASP A 66 -30.66 3.50 -9.77
C ASP A 66 -30.31 4.94 -9.37
N LEU A 67 -31.31 5.83 -9.27
CA LEU A 67 -31.12 7.24 -8.86
C LEU A 67 -30.48 7.42 -7.47
N THR A 68 -30.57 6.41 -6.60
CA THR A 68 -30.01 6.40 -5.25
C THR A 68 -28.65 5.68 -5.17
N SER A 69 -28.21 5.04 -6.25
CA SER A 69 -26.95 4.31 -6.27
C SER A 69 -25.76 5.27 -6.28
N PRO A 70 -24.70 4.98 -5.50
CA PRO A 70 -23.49 5.79 -5.54
C PRO A 70 -22.85 5.73 -6.93
N THR A 71 -22.64 6.90 -7.54
CA THR A 71 -22.04 7.04 -8.87
C THR A 71 -20.51 7.08 -8.86
N GLN A 72 -19.92 7.10 -7.65
CA GLN A 72 -18.49 7.18 -7.44
C GLN A 72 -18.08 6.46 -6.14
N ARG A 73 -16.88 5.90 -6.13
CA ARG A 73 -16.25 5.27 -4.97
C ARG A 73 -14.94 5.97 -4.66
N TYR A 74 -14.77 6.41 -3.42
CA TYR A 74 -13.52 7.01 -2.95
C TYR A 74 -12.37 5.99 -2.97
N ILE A 75 -11.19 6.41 -3.41
CA ILE A 75 -9.97 5.60 -3.39
C ILE A 75 -8.97 6.17 -2.38
N ASP A 76 -8.50 7.40 -2.61
CA ASP A 76 -7.41 8.00 -1.84
C ASP A 76 -7.37 9.54 -2.01
N SER A 77 -6.59 10.23 -1.18
CA SER A 77 -6.44 11.68 -1.20
C SER A 77 -5.00 12.13 -0.97
N LYS A 78 -4.60 13.23 -1.61
CA LYS A 78 -3.25 13.82 -1.45
C LYS A 78 -3.31 15.33 -1.37
N VAL A 79 -2.48 15.91 -0.51
CA VAL A 79 -2.27 17.37 -0.48
C VAL A 79 -1.16 17.70 -1.47
N VAL A 80 -1.44 18.62 -2.39
CA VAL A 80 -0.51 19.02 -3.45
C VAL A 80 -0.27 20.51 -3.43
N LYS A 81 1.00 20.90 -3.60
CA LYS A 81 1.40 22.31 -3.75
C LYS A 81 1.16 22.76 -5.19
N THR A 82 0.29 23.74 -5.42
CA THR A 82 -0.10 24.18 -6.78
C THR A 82 1.00 24.95 -7.50
N ARG A 83 1.79 25.72 -6.75
CA ARG A 83 2.90 26.58 -7.24
C ARG A 83 4.29 25.96 -7.09
N ALA A 84 4.39 24.72 -6.61
CA ALA A 84 5.67 24.03 -6.54
C ALA A 84 6.07 23.44 -7.90
N GLU A 85 7.36 23.16 -8.07
CA GLU A 85 7.88 22.42 -9.22
C GLU A 85 7.14 21.09 -9.42
N GLY A 86 7.06 20.62 -10.66
CA GLY A 86 6.24 19.46 -11.01
C GLY A 86 6.68 18.16 -10.33
N GLU A 87 5.72 17.32 -9.98
CA GLU A 87 5.93 16.13 -9.15
C GLU A 87 5.08 14.94 -9.65
N TRP A 88 5.61 13.73 -9.54
CA TRP A 88 4.85 12.50 -9.77
C TRP A 88 3.99 12.15 -8.57
N LEU A 89 2.69 12.02 -8.78
CA LEU A 89 1.75 11.50 -7.81
C LEU A 89 1.42 10.05 -8.17
N SER A 90 1.41 9.18 -7.17
CA SER A 90 1.00 7.77 -7.29
C SER A 90 -0.20 7.46 -6.39
N PHE A 91 -1.13 6.65 -6.88
CA PHE A 91 -2.30 6.19 -6.13
C PHE A 91 -2.43 4.68 -6.27
N ASP A 92 -2.72 3.98 -5.18
CA ASP A 92 -3.02 2.54 -5.23
C ASP A 92 -4.45 2.37 -5.77
N VAL A 93 -4.56 1.76 -6.94
CA VAL A 93 -5.83 1.53 -7.64
C VAL A 93 -6.06 0.04 -7.90
N THR A 94 -5.38 -0.82 -7.13
CA THR A 94 -5.37 -2.27 -7.33
C THR A 94 -6.77 -2.86 -7.40
N GLU A 95 -7.66 -2.47 -6.48
CA GLU A 95 -9.02 -3.01 -6.43
C GLU A 95 -9.88 -2.55 -7.64
N ALA A 96 -9.77 -1.28 -8.02
CA ALA A 96 -10.51 -0.72 -9.14
C ALA A 96 -10.07 -1.36 -10.48
N VAL A 97 -8.77 -1.50 -10.69
CA VAL A 97 -8.24 -2.15 -11.90
C VAL A 97 -8.59 -3.63 -11.93
N ASN A 98 -8.55 -4.32 -10.78
CA ASN A 98 -8.97 -5.71 -10.69
C ASN A 98 -10.45 -5.89 -11.11
N ASP A 99 -11.36 -5.00 -10.67
CA ASP A 99 -12.76 -5.01 -11.09
C ASP A 99 -12.90 -4.79 -12.60
N TRP A 100 -12.14 -3.85 -13.17
CA TRP A 100 -12.16 -3.58 -14.62
C TRP A 100 -11.66 -4.74 -15.48
N LEU A 101 -10.65 -5.48 -15.00
CA LEU A 101 -10.11 -6.65 -15.71
C LEU A 101 -11.10 -7.84 -15.72
N HIS A 102 -11.97 -7.95 -14.72
CA HIS A 102 -13.01 -8.99 -14.66
C HIS A 102 -14.33 -8.55 -15.31
N HIS A 103 -14.63 -7.25 -15.29
CA HIS A 103 -15.89 -6.68 -15.76
C HIS A 103 -15.63 -5.45 -16.63
N LYS A 104 -15.51 -5.67 -17.94
CA LYS A 104 -15.21 -4.61 -18.92
C LYS A 104 -16.20 -3.45 -18.90
N ASP A 105 -17.48 -3.75 -18.66
CA ASP A 105 -18.57 -2.77 -18.62
C ASP A 105 -18.49 -1.81 -17.42
N ARG A 106 -17.67 -2.14 -16.41
CA ARG A 106 -17.44 -1.29 -15.22
C ARG A 106 -16.27 -0.32 -15.37
N ASN A 107 -15.53 -0.38 -16.47
CA ASN A 107 -14.43 0.54 -16.73
C ASN A 107 -14.94 1.90 -17.21
N LEU A 108 -15.25 2.79 -16.27
CA LEU A 108 -15.67 4.17 -16.54
C LEU A 108 -14.56 5.20 -16.30
N GLY A 109 -13.41 4.76 -15.79
CA GLY A 109 -12.25 5.57 -15.46
C GLY A 109 -12.25 6.11 -14.03
N PHE A 110 -11.28 6.99 -13.78
CA PHE A 110 -11.10 7.70 -12.53
C PHE A 110 -11.52 9.18 -12.65
N LYS A 111 -11.96 9.74 -11.53
CA LYS A 111 -12.20 11.17 -11.35
C LYS A 111 -11.22 11.71 -10.30
N ILE A 112 -10.48 12.75 -10.66
CA ILE A 112 -9.69 13.55 -9.74
C ILE A 112 -10.47 14.82 -9.47
N SER A 113 -10.83 15.09 -8.22
CA SER A 113 -11.50 16.34 -7.83
C SER A 113 -10.98 16.81 -6.48
N LEU A 114 -11.37 18.02 -6.09
CA LEU A 114 -11.20 18.43 -4.70
C LEU A 114 -12.23 17.72 -3.82
N HIS A 115 -11.96 17.72 -2.52
CA HIS A 115 -12.99 17.40 -1.53
C HIS A 115 -14.19 18.32 -1.78
N CYS A 116 -15.39 17.76 -1.75
CA CYS A 116 -16.62 18.51 -1.88
C CYS A 116 -17.16 18.77 -0.47
N PRO A 117 -16.71 19.83 0.24
CA PRO A 117 -17.29 20.11 1.53
C PRO A 117 -18.72 20.63 1.33
N CYS A 118 -19.61 20.33 2.26
CA CYS A 118 -20.89 21.03 2.36
C CYS A 118 -20.71 22.56 2.46
N CYS A 119 -19.54 23.01 2.93
CA CYS A 119 -19.19 24.42 3.05
C CYS A 119 -17.69 24.70 2.82
N THR A 120 -17.33 25.78 2.12
CA THR A 120 -15.95 26.24 1.93
C THR A 120 -15.55 27.23 3.03
N PHE A 121 -14.44 27.00 3.72
CA PHE A 121 -13.90 27.94 4.71
C PHE A 121 -12.93 28.91 4.04
N ILE A 122 -13.15 30.22 4.20
CA ILE A 122 -12.27 31.27 3.69
C ILE A 122 -11.36 31.76 4.82
N PRO A 123 -10.06 31.43 4.82
CA PRO A 123 -9.14 31.78 5.92
C PRO A 123 -8.93 33.30 6.09
N SER A 124 -9.09 34.07 5.01
CA SER A 124 -8.83 35.51 5.03
C SER A 124 -9.89 36.33 5.76
N ASN A 125 -11.10 35.79 5.92
CA ASN A 125 -12.21 36.54 6.51
C ASN A 125 -13.08 35.66 7.44
N ASN A 126 -12.64 34.44 7.77
CA ASN A 126 -13.33 33.47 8.63
C ASN A 126 -14.80 33.17 8.26
N TYR A 127 -15.18 33.31 6.99
CA TYR A 127 -16.53 32.97 6.52
C TYR A 127 -16.60 31.53 5.99
N ILE A 128 -17.69 30.85 6.31
CA ILE A 128 -18.07 29.54 5.79
C ILE A 128 -19.12 29.77 4.70
N ILE A 129 -18.78 29.51 3.44
CA ILE A 129 -19.72 29.63 2.32
C ILE A 129 -20.33 28.25 2.04
N PRO A 130 -21.64 28.03 2.31
CA PRO A 130 -22.29 26.79 1.93
C PRO A 130 -22.33 26.65 0.40
N ASN A 131 -22.16 25.42 -0.12
CA ASN A 131 -22.29 25.07 -1.54
C ASN A 131 -21.31 25.73 -2.54
N LYS A 132 -20.22 26.36 -2.09
CA LYS A 132 -19.19 26.84 -3.03
C LYS A 132 -18.13 25.76 -3.26
N SER A 133 -18.14 25.18 -4.46
CA SER A 133 -17.10 24.24 -4.90
C SER A 133 -15.84 25.00 -5.25
N GLU A 134 -14.70 24.61 -4.68
CA GLU A 134 -13.39 25.15 -5.06
C GLU A 134 -13.00 24.62 -6.45
N GLU A 135 -12.40 25.48 -7.26
CA GLU A 135 -11.86 25.08 -8.56
C GLU A 135 -10.57 24.27 -8.37
N LEU A 136 -10.40 23.23 -9.18
CA LEU A 136 -9.20 22.42 -9.20
C LEU A 136 -8.09 23.20 -9.93
N GLU A 137 -7.25 23.89 -9.16
CA GLU A 137 -6.13 24.69 -9.67
C GLU A 137 -4.88 23.84 -9.93
N ALA A 138 -4.79 22.65 -9.34
CA ALA A 138 -3.76 21.67 -9.65
C ALA A 138 -3.90 21.22 -11.13
N ARG A 139 -2.80 21.33 -11.89
CA ARG A 139 -2.74 20.93 -13.30
C ARG A 139 -1.96 19.64 -13.46
N PHE A 140 -2.32 18.85 -14.46
CA PHE A 140 -1.71 17.56 -14.73
C PHE A 140 -1.30 17.42 -16.20
N ALA A 141 -0.08 16.93 -16.42
CA ALA A 141 0.45 16.69 -17.77
C ALA A 141 -0.39 15.63 -18.50
N GLY A 142 -0.62 15.82 -19.79
CA GLY A 142 -1.46 14.94 -20.63
C GLY A 142 -2.97 15.06 -20.41
N ILE A 143 -3.42 15.70 -19.32
CA ILE A 143 -4.85 15.96 -19.04
C ILE A 143 -5.20 17.41 -19.37
N ASP A 144 -4.39 18.37 -18.91
CA ASP A 144 -4.62 19.81 -19.07
C ASP A 144 -3.93 20.42 -20.32
N ASP A 145 -3.18 19.64 -21.09
CA ASP A 145 -2.37 20.10 -22.24
C ASP A 145 -3.19 20.38 -23.52
N THR A 146 -4.48 20.03 -23.54
CA THR A 146 -5.32 20.06 -24.75
C THR A 146 -5.84 21.44 -25.14
N PHE A 147 -5.89 22.42 -24.22
CA PHE A 147 -6.60 23.69 -24.49
C PHE A 147 -5.72 24.95 -24.63
N VAL A 148 -4.39 24.85 -24.69
CA VAL A 148 -3.55 26.02 -25.06
C VAL A 148 -3.48 26.20 -26.58
N TYR A 149 -4.61 26.05 -27.27
CA TYR A 149 -4.72 26.08 -28.74
C TYR A 149 -5.14 27.43 -29.30
N THR A 150 -5.56 28.37 -28.48
CA THR A 150 -5.90 29.72 -28.93
C THR A 150 -4.71 30.64 -28.71
N GLY A 151 -3.78 30.64 -29.67
CA GLY A 151 -3.11 31.89 -30.07
C GLY A 151 -1.60 32.08 -29.89
N ASP A 152 -0.78 31.07 -29.54
CA ASP A 152 0.67 31.34 -29.34
C ASP A 152 1.62 30.25 -29.91
N PRO A 153 2.46 30.55 -30.94
CA PRO A 153 3.38 29.60 -31.57
C PRO A 153 4.45 29.02 -30.61
N LYS A 154 4.74 29.70 -29.49
CA LYS A 154 5.78 29.32 -28.53
C LYS A 154 5.44 28.06 -27.70
N MET A 155 4.18 27.59 -27.69
CA MET A 155 3.75 26.45 -26.86
C MET A 155 3.63 25.10 -27.57
N LYS A 156 3.85 25.01 -28.90
CA LYS A 156 4.02 23.70 -29.57
C LYS A 156 5.20 22.89 -29.01
N ASN A 157 6.21 23.57 -28.46
CA ASN A 157 7.34 22.95 -27.76
C ASN A 157 6.97 22.31 -26.41
N SER A 158 5.87 22.70 -25.75
CA SER A 158 5.48 22.09 -24.47
C SER A 158 4.99 20.65 -24.66
N ARG A 159 4.30 20.32 -25.76
CA ARG A 159 3.86 18.96 -26.05
C ARG A 159 5.01 17.97 -26.24
N LYS A 160 6.11 18.40 -26.88
CA LYS A 160 7.35 17.57 -26.94
C LYS A 160 7.98 17.40 -25.56
N LYS A 161 7.94 18.44 -24.72
CA LYS A 161 8.54 18.45 -23.37
C LYS A 161 7.82 17.56 -22.35
N HIS A 162 6.54 17.25 -22.56
CA HIS A 162 5.72 16.43 -21.64
C HIS A 162 5.39 15.01 -22.17
N SER A 163 5.97 14.61 -23.31
CA SER A 163 5.68 13.31 -23.95
C SER A 163 5.97 12.07 -23.08
N GLY A 164 6.81 12.20 -22.04
CA GLY A 164 7.07 11.13 -21.06
C GLY A 164 6.40 11.33 -19.70
N ARG A 165 5.46 12.27 -19.57
CA ARG A 165 4.81 12.64 -18.30
C ARG A 165 3.29 12.43 -18.34
N THR A 166 2.81 11.64 -19.30
CA THR A 166 1.39 11.31 -19.43
C THR A 166 0.90 10.46 -18.25
N PRO A 167 -0.40 10.57 -17.90
CA PRO A 167 -0.97 9.73 -16.88
C PRO A 167 -0.97 8.28 -17.37
N HIS A 168 -0.49 7.37 -16.53
CA HIS A 168 -0.41 5.95 -16.88
C HIS A 168 -0.74 5.05 -15.70
N LEU A 169 -1.17 3.84 -16.01
CA LEU A 169 -1.27 2.75 -15.04
C LEU A 169 -0.01 1.89 -15.06
N LEU A 170 0.53 1.62 -13.88
CA LEU A 170 1.61 0.66 -13.65
C LEU A 170 1.03 -0.61 -13.04
N LEU A 171 1.00 -1.69 -13.83
CA LEU A 171 0.50 -2.99 -13.39
C LEU A 171 1.66 -3.92 -13.01
N MET A 172 1.64 -4.41 -11.78
CA MET A 172 2.57 -5.42 -11.27
C MET A 172 1.91 -6.78 -11.33
N LEU A 173 2.31 -7.58 -12.32
CA LEU A 173 1.78 -8.92 -12.57
C LEU A 173 2.78 -10.00 -12.11
N LEU A 174 2.28 -11.09 -11.55
CA LEU A 174 3.05 -12.32 -11.38
C LEU A 174 3.24 -13.00 -12.75
N PRO A 175 4.46 -13.41 -13.10
CA PRO A 175 4.68 -14.20 -14.30
C PRO A 175 3.91 -15.54 -14.24
N SER A 176 3.30 -15.95 -15.36
CA SER A 176 2.51 -17.18 -15.48
C SER A 176 3.26 -18.45 -15.04
N TYR A 177 4.57 -18.53 -15.30
CA TYR A 177 5.40 -19.67 -14.89
C TYR A 177 5.46 -19.87 -13.35
N ARG A 178 5.26 -18.81 -12.55
CA ARG A 178 5.15 -18.94 -11.08
C ARG A 178 3.79 -19.43 -10.62
N LEU A 179 2.74 -19.24 -11.42
CA LEU A 179 1.38 -19.66 -11.09
C LEU A 179 1.17 -21.16 -11.34
N GLU A 180 1.80 -21.73 -12.37
CA GLU A 180 1.79 -23.18 -12.62
C GLU A 180 2.51 -23.96 -11.51
N SER A 181 3.66 -23.46 -11.05
CA SER A 181 4.35 -24.02 -9.86
C SER A 181 3.57 -23.82 -8.54
N GLN A 182 2.53 -22.98 -8.53
CA GLN A 182 1.67 -22.75 -7.36
C GLN A 182 0.40 -23.59 -7.34
N GLN A 183 0.13 -24.44 -8.35
CA GLN A 183 -1.02 -25.34 -8.31
C GLN A 183 -0.93 -26.33 -7.12
N THR A 184 0.26 -26.59 -6.58
CA THR A 184 0.46 -27.39 -5.37
C THR A 184 0.57 -26.58 -4.07
N SER A 185 0.59 -25.24 -4.11
CA SER A 185 0.68 -24.42 -2.89
C SER A 185 0.06 -23.03 -3.06
N ARG A 186 -1.29 -22.99 -3.09
CA ARG A 186 -2.08 -21.78 -2.79
C ARG A 186 -2.07 -21.45 -1.29
N ARG A 187 -0.92 -21.51 -0.62
CA ARG A 187 -0.77 -20.82 0.66
C ARG A 187 -0.12 -19.48 0.37
N LYS A 188 -0.88 -18.39 0.54
CA LYS A 188 -0.30 -17.08 0.91
C LYS A 188 0.85 -17.39 1.87
N LYS A 189 2.02 -16.77 1.70
CA LYS A 189 3.04 -16.74 2.76
C LYS A 189 2.38 -16.10 3.97
N ARG A 190 1.72 -16.93 4.77
CA ARG A 190 1.24 -16.58 6.09
C ARG A 190 2.51 -16.50 6.91
N ALA A 191 2.68 -15.42 7.66
CA ALA A 191 3.66 -15.44 8.72
C ALA A 191 3.43 -16.73 9.53
N LEU A 192 4.51 -17.37 9.97
CA LEU A 192 4.45 -18.56 10.81
C LEU A 192 4.02 -18.12 12.21
N ASP A 193 2.75 -17.75 12.30
CA ASP A 193 2.09 -17.21 13.47
C ASP A 193 1.60 -18.34 14.38
N ALA A 194 1.17 -17.96 15.60
CA ALA A 194 0.62 -18.89 16.57
C ALA A 194 -0.54 -19.73 16.00
N ALA A 195 -1.37 -19.16 15.12
CA ALA A 195 -2.53 -19.86 14.56
C ALA A 195 -2.14 -21.02 13.63
N TYR A 196 -1.03 -20.89 12.90
CA TYR A 196 -0.51 -21.94 12.04
C TYR A 196 0.37 -22.96 12.77
N CYS A 197 1.31 -22.47 13.61
CA CYS A 197 2.32 -23.31 14.24
C CYS A 197 1.78 -24.15 15.41
N PHE A 198 0.76 -23.68 16.13
CA PHE A 198 0.21 -24.45 17.26
C PHE A 198 -0.71 -25.59 16.80
N ARG A 199 -1.17 -25.57 15.55
CA ARG A 199 -2.03 -26.62 14.97
C ARG A 199 -1.27 -27.72 14.27
N ASN A 200 -0.06 -27.44 13.78
CA ASN A 200 0.74 -28.39 13.01
C ASN A 200 2.10 -28.53 13.68
N VAL A 201 2.40 -29.71 14.22
CA VAL A 201 3.75 -30.03 14.69
C VAL A 201 4.63 -30.18 13.44
N GLN A 202 5.40 -29.13 13.12
CA GLN A 202 6.38 -29.13 12.03
C GLN A 202 7.78 -29.18 12.61
N ASP A 203 8.72 -29.91 12.00
CA ASP A 203 10.13 -29.89 12.44
C ASP A 203 10.90 -28.67 11.91
N ASN A 204 10.31 -27.95 10.96
CA ASN A 204 10.83 -26.70 10.42
C ASN A 204 10.63 -25.54 11.40
N CYS A 205 11.33 -24.43 11.14
CA CYS A 205 11.23 -23.20 11.91
C CYS A 205 9.77 -22.78 12.11
N CYS A 206 9.31 -22.73 13.36
CA CYS A 206 7.96 -22.32 13.72
C CYS A 206 7.93 -21.73 15.14
N LEU A 207 6.86 -21.01 15.44
CA LEU A 207 6.56 -20.52 16.78
C LEU A 207 6.11 -21.67 17.69
N ARG A 208 6.73 -21.77 18.87
CA ARG A 208 6.41 -22.76 19.90
C ARG A 208 5.82 -22.08 21.13
N PRO A 209 4.77 -22.67 21.73
CA PRO A 209 4.16 -22.10 22.92
C PRO A 209 5.13 -22.27 24.11
N LEU A 210 5.31 -21.19 24.86
CA LEU A 210 6.06 -21.20 26.12
C LEU A 210 5.38 -20.23 27.07
N TYR A 211 4.85 -20.78 28.16
CA TYR A 211 4.34 -19.99 29.26
C TYR A 211 5.43 -19.87 30.32
N ILE A 212 5.70 -18.64 30.76
CA ILE A 212 6.65 -18.35 31.83
C ILE A 212 5.88 -17.81 33.01
N ASP A 213 5.96 -18.49 34.14
CA ASP A 213 5.47 -18.04 35.44
C ASP A 213 6.59 -17.25 36.15
N PHE A 214 6.33 -15.99 36.48
CA PHE A 214 7.35 -15.14 37.10
C PHE A 214 7.84 -15.69 38.43
N LYS A 215 6.96 -16.29 39.22
CA LYS A 215 7.30 -16.79 40.54
C LYS A 215 7.94 -18.16 40.48
N LYS A 216 7.41 -19.07 39.67
CA LYS A 216 7.86 -20.47 39.59
C LYS A 216 9.13 -20.63 38.75
N ASP A 217 9.20 -20.00 37.59
CA ASP A 217 10.27 -20.25 36.61
C ASP A 217 11.41 -19.25 36.76
N LEU A 218 11.12 -18.00 37.12
CA LEU A 218 12.11 -16.92 37.27
C LEU A 218 12.40 -16.53 38.73
N GLY A 219 11.59 -16.99 39.69
CA GLY A 219 11.73 -16.60 41.11
C GLY A 219 11.42 -15.13 41.39
N TRP A 220 10.84 -14.40 40.44
CA TRP A 220 10.51 -12.99 40.54
C TRP A 220 9.23 -12.79 41.35
N LYS A 221 9.37 -12.09 42.49
CA LYS A 221 8.24 -11.74 43.38
C LYS A 221 7.86 -10.26 43.30
N TRP A 222 8.60 -9.47 42.54
CA TRP A 222 8.41 -8.02 42.43
C TRP A 222 7.28 -7.65 41.45
N ILE A 223 7.06 -8.48 40.43
CA ILE A 223 5.91 -8.35 39.51
C ILE A 223 4.67 -8.90 40.21
N HIS A 224 3.66 -8.06 40.36
CA HIS A 224 2.39 -8.41 40.99
C HIS A 224 1.40 -8.92 39.94
N GLU A 225 1.25 -8.23 38.81
CA GLU A 225 0.42 -8.68 37.69
C GLU A 225 1.12 -8.44 36.35
N PRO A 226 0.97 -9.35 35.36
CA PRO A 226 0.36 -10.68 35.47
C PRO A 226 1.26 -11.66 36.26
N LYS A 227 0.71 -12.79 36.73
CA LYS A 227 1.51 -13.86 37.39
C LYS A 227 2.46 -14.60 36.44
N GLY A 228 2.16 -14.59 35.16
CA GLY A 228 2.95 -15.19 34.10
C GLY A 228 2.37 -14.82 32.74
N TYR A 229 3.09 -15.15 31.68
CA TYR A 229 2.71 -14.76 30.32
C TYR A 229 3.18 -15.78 29.28
N ASN A 230 2.54 -15.76 28.10
CA ASN A 230 2.94 -16.59 26.96
C ASN A 230 4.06 -15.89 26.18
N ALA A 231 5.30 -16.15 26.55
CA ALA A 231 6.47 -15.62 25.85
C ALA A 231 6.57 -16.15 24.42
N ASN A 232 6.30 -17.46 24.25
CA ASN A 232 6.59 -18.22 23.03
C ASN A 232 8.07 -18.15 22.62
N PHE A 233 8.51 -19.02 21.71
CA PHE A 233 9.86 -18.95 21.16
C PHE A 233 9.91 -19.53 19.75
N CYS A 234 10.96 -19.22 19.01
CA CYS A 234 11.19 -19.73 17.66
C CYS A 234 12.13 -20.94 17.70
N ALA A 235 11.73 -22.05 17.10
CA ALA A 235 12.58 -23.24 16.99
C ALA A 235 12.21 -24.08 15.76
N GLY A 236 13.21 -24.79 15.24
CA GLY A 236 13.08 -25.70 14.11
C GLY A 236 14.09 -25.43 13.00
N ALA A 237 14.18 -26.35 12.05
CA ALA A 237 15.14 -26.28 10.95
C ALA A 237 14.75 -25.23 9.89
N CYS A 238 15.74 -24.58 9.28
CA CYS A 238 15.56 -23.61 8.21
C CYS A 238 16.15 -24.13 6.88
N PRO A 239 15.39 -24.94 6.11
CA PRO A 239 15.85 -25.42 4.83
C PRO A 239 15.84 -24.31 3.76
N TYR A 240 16.59 -24.52 2.67
CA TYR A 240 16.85 -23.56 1.59
C TYR A 240 15.65 -22.80 1.02
N LEU A 241 14.48 -23.43 0.94
CA LEU A 241 13.28 -22.80 0.41
C LEU A 241 12.59 -21.83 1.38
N TRP A 242 12.96 -21.84 2.67
CA TRP A 242 12.31 -21.08 3.74
C TRP A 242 13.08 -19.82 4.15
N SER A 243 14.39 -19.76 3.88
CA SER A 243 15.29 -18.66 4.25
C SER A 243 15.40 -17.57 3.16
N SER A 244 14.27 -16.98 2.78
CA SER A 244 14.24 -16.02 1.66
C SER A 244 14.28 -14.54 2.08
N ASP A 245 14.56 -14.23 3.35
CA ASP A 245 14.37 -12.91 3.94
C ASP A 245 15.26 -11.86 3.27
N THR A 246 16.57 -12.13 3.21
CA THR A 246 17.53 -11.28 2.51
C THR A 246 18.16 -12.02 1.33
N GLN A 247 18.74 -11.27 0.37
CA GLN A 247 19.53 -11.88 -0.69
C GLN A 247 20.73 -12.66 -0.13
N HIS A 248 21.33 -12.15 0.96
CA HIS A 248 22.42 -12.82 1.68
C HIS A 248 21.96 -14.17 2.24
N SER A 249 20.85 -14.22 2.98
CA SER A 249 20.30 -15.47 3.55
C SER A 249 19.92 -16.51 2.48
N ARG A 250 19.51 -16.06 1.28
CA ARG A 250 19.25 -16.95 0.13
C ARG A 250 20.52 -17.59 -0.41
N VAL A 251 21.55 -16.78 -0.67
CA VAL A 251 22.84 -17.27 -1.16
C VAL A 251 23.48 -18.20 -0.13
N LEU A 252 23.40 -17.81 1.14
CA LEU A 252 23.94 -18.58 2.25
C LEU A 252 23.30 -19.97 2.34
N SER A 253 21.98 -20.03 2.21
CA SER A 253 21.30 -21.31 2.27
C SER A 253 21.42 -22.15 0.99
N LEU A 254 21.76 -21.57 -0.18
CA LEU A 254 22.25 -22.35 -1.32
C LEU A 254 23.60 -22.96 -1.01
N TYR A 255 24.49 -22.15 -0.43
CA TYR A 255 25.86 -22.55 -0.19
C TYR A 255 25.95 -23.74 0.76
N THR A 256 25.11 -23.80 1.79
CA THR A 256 25.05 -24.98 2.69
C THR A 256 24.61 -26.26 1.99
N THR A 257 23.78 -26.19 0.92
CA THR A 257 23.41 -27.39 0.15
C THR A 257 24.56 -27.92 -0.72
N ILE A 258 25.51 -27.06 -1.09
CA ILE A 258 26.68 -27.40 -1.89
C ILE A 258 27.85 -27.84 -0.99
N ASN A 259 27.98 -27.21 0.19
CA ASN A 259 29.00 -27.51 1.18
C ASN A 259 28.38 -27.65 2.58
N PRO A 260 27.96 -28.87 2.97
CA PRO A 260 27.32 -29.13 4.27
C PRO A 260 28.24 -28.89 5.48
N GLU A 261 29.57 -28.90 5.29
CA GLU A 261 30.54 -28.60 6.35
C GLU A 261 30.70 -27.09 6.60
N ALA A 262 30.13 -26.24 5.73
CA ALA A 262 30.10 -24.81 5.95
C ALA A 262 29.11 -24.46 7.09
N SER A 263 29.63 -23.89 8.18
CA SER A 263 28.88 -23.53 9.40
C SER A 263 27.82 -22.42 9.23
N ALA A 264 27.66 -21.88 8.02
CA ALA A 264 26.81 -20.73 7.78
C ALA A 264 25.40 -21.17 7.33
N SER A 265 24.61 -21.71 8.26
CA SER A 265 23.19 -22.03 8.02
C SER A 265 22.26 -20.93 8.55
N PRO A 266 21.12 -20.67 7.88
CA PRO A 266 20.13 -19.71 8.39
C PRO A 266 19.54 -20.17 9.73
N CYS A 267 19.29 -19.22 10.63
CA CYS A 267 18.76 -19.46 11.96
C CYS A 267 17.25 -19.14 12.04
N CYS A 268 16.53 -19.89 12.85
CA CYS A 268 15.13 -19.61 13.17
C CYS A 268 15.05 -18.52 14.25
N VAL A 269 14.64 -17.32 13.88
CA VAL A 269 14.64 -16.13 14.75
C VAL A 269 13.27 -15.47 14.80
N SER A 270 13.04 -14.65 15.83
CA SER A 270 11.82 -13.84 15.95
C SER A 270 11.74 -12.77 14.86
N GLN A 271 10.55 -12.59 14.32
CA GLN A 271 10.25 -11.52 13.35
C GLN A 271 9.43 -10.41 14.01
N ASP A 272 8.25 -10.76 14.52
CA ASP A 272 7.37 -9.81 15.21
C ASP A 272 7.35 -10.10 16.71
N LEU A 273 7.52 -9.04 17.50
CA LEU A 273 7.60 -9.07 18.96
C LEU A 273 6.59 -8.07 19.55
N ASP A 274 5.86 -8.51 20.55
CA ASP A 274 4.91 -7.71 21.33
C ASP A 274 5.49 -7.36 22.69
N SER A 275 5.05 -6.22 23.23
CA SER A 275 5.37 -5.78 24.58
C SER A 275 4.48 -6.44 25.64
N LEU A 276 4.97 -6.55 26.87
CA LEU A 276 4.21 -7.00 28.04
C LEU A 276 4.04 -5.87 29.05
N THR A 277 2.79 -5.58 29.43
CA THR A 277 2.48 -4.64 30.51
C THR A 277 2.53 -5.34 31.86
N ILE A 278 3.24 -4.74 32.81
CA ILE A 278 3.43 -5.25 34.16
C ILE A 278 3.00 -4.23 35.22
N LEU A 279 2.57 -4.72 36.37
CA LEU A 279 2.27 -3.95 37.58
C LEU A 279 3.22 -4.38 38.69
N TYR A 280 3.91 -3.41 39.28
CA TYR A 280 4.74 -3.62 40.47
C TYR A 280 4.63 -2.44 41.43
N TYR A 281 5.11 -2.61 42.65
CA TYR A 281 5.09 -1.59 43.69
C TYR A 281 6.50 -1.11 44.01
N ILE A 282 6.67 0.21 44.14
CA ILE A 282 7.85 0.81 44.76
C ILE A 282 7.38 1.44 46.07
N GLY A 283 7.70 0.80 47.20
CA GLY A 283 7.06 1.11 48.48
C GLY A 283 5.55 0.86 48.40
N ASN A 284 4.74 1.86 48.74
CA ASN A 284 3.27 1.78 48.67
C ASN A 284 2.66 2.37 47.38
N LYS A 285 3.48 2.78 46.40
CA LYS A 285 2.99 3.38 45.14
C LYS A 285 2.96 2.34 44.02
N PRO A 286 1.79 2.05 43.42
CA PRO A 286 1.71 1.17 42.26
C PRO A 286 2.30 1.85 41.02
N LYS A 287 3.05 1.08 40.23
CA LYS A 287 3.59 1.51 38.94
C LYS A 287 3.22 0.49 37.86
N ILE A 288 2.76 1.01 36.73
CA ILE A 288 2.47 0.23 35.53
C ILE A 288 3.54 0.56 34.50
N GLU A 289 4.18 -0.45 33.96
CA GLU A 289 5.27 -0.31 32.99
C GLU A 289 5.10 -1.31 31.85
N GLN A 290 5.57 -0.95 30.66
CA GLN A 290 5.43 -1.76 29.46
C GLN A 290 6.83 -2.19 29.01
N LEU A 291 7.14 -3.48 29.19
CA LEU A 291 8.39 -4.09 28.77
C LEU A 291 8.31 -4.41 27.28
N SER A 292 9.24 -3.88 26.48
CA SER A 292 9.29 -4.14 25.04
C SER A 292 9.86 -5.53 24.74
N ASN A 293 9.47 -6.09 23.60
CA ASN A 293 10.04 -7.32 23.03
C ASN A 293 9.92 -8.58 23.91
N MET A 294 8.82 -8.73 24.63
CA MET A 294 8.62 -9.83 25.58
C MET A 294 7.89 -11.03 24.98
N ILE A 295 6.98 -10.82 24.03
CA ILE A 295 6.12 -11.88 23.47
C ILE A 295 6.44 -12.09 21.99
N VAL A 296 6.86 -13.29 21.61
CA VAL A 296 7.11 -13.65 20.21
C VAL A 296 5.78 -13.96 19.51
N LYS A 297 5.51 -13.27 18.40
CA LYS A 297 4.29 -13.45 17.58
C LYS A 297 4.52 -14.28 16.32
N SER A 298 5.69 -14.12 15.70
CA SER A 298 6.02 -14.78 14.44
C SER A 298 7.52 -15.09 14.36
N CYS A 299 7.85 -16.12 13.59
CA CYS A 299 9.21 -16.59 13.36
C CYS A 299 9.58 -16.52 11.88
N LYS A 300 10.86 -16.32 11.61
CA LYS A 300 11.44 -16.34 10.26
C LYS A 300 12.81 -17.04 10.25
N CYS A 301 13.22 -17.46 9.05
CA CYS A 301 14.57 -17.95 8.82
C CYS A 301 15.43 -16.83 8.24
N SER A 302 16.52 -16.48 8.93
CA SER A 302 17.47 -15.42 8.53
C SER A 302 18.90 -15.88 8.54
#